data_AF-A0A528DLY7-F1
#
_entry.id   AF-A0A528DLY7-F1
#
_cell.length_a   1.000
_cell.length_b   1.000
_cell.length_c   1.000
_cell.angle_alpha   90.00
_cell.angle_beta   90.00
_cell.angle_gamma   90.00
#
_symmetry.space_group_name_H-M   'P 1'
#
loop_
_entity.id
_entity.type
_entity.pdbx_description
1 polymer ?
#
loop_
_entity_poly.entity_id
_entity_poly.type
_entity_poly.pdbx_seq_one_letter_code
_entity_poly.pdbx_strand_id
1 'polypeptide(L)'
;MNTIVSIDVSSAERLEVVRSADRLAAIEADWMHLWHRTDGLIFQSHAWISAWWSTVADRDQRALRIGLVWNGDRLVAVVPLTIGKRKGLRFLEWAASSYTDYGDILVAPECSLSALQDVWAQICDAGGFDIAFLNHLLPGAAVRKIFTPDTSGGIRLRPNHREEVSYRVAGQWESGAAWFAEQSKKTRQNYRRGVKTLEEAGGIKFRLLAPDEPLQPVLDRLSALKRRWLAERKRESQLFEEGAPVLAALVEALARAGVLHIFVLECDGAMVAV
;
A
#
# COMPACT_ATOMS: atom_id res chain seq x y z
N MET A 1 -14.13 -53.64 1.73
CA MET A 1 -12.90 -52.81 1.75
C MET A 1 -13.32 -51.43 2.20
N ASN A 2 -13.15 -51.13 3.49
CA ASN A 2 -13.48 -49.83 4.05
C ASN A 2 -12.29 -48.90 3.80
N THR A 3 -12.45 -48.00 2.84
CA THR A 3 -11.48 -46.92 2.60
C THR A 3 -11.63 -45.93 3.75
N ILE A 4 -10.68 -45.98 4.68
CA ILE A 4 -10.50 -44.97 5.71
C ILE A 4 -10.16 -43.68 4.97
N VAL A 5 -11.12 -42.76 4.89
CA VAL A 5 -10.86 -41.38 4.56
C VAL A 5 -10.03 -40.83 5.71
N SER A 6 -8.75 -40.59 5.44
CA SER A 6 -7.88 -39.86 6.36
C SER A 6 -8.48 -38.47 6.50
N ILE A 7 -9.14 -38.20 7.62
CA ILE A 7 -9.45 -36.85 8.05
C ILE A 7 -8.10 -36.20 8.26
N ASP A 8 -7.71 -35.35 7.33
CA ASP A 8 -6.53 -34.52 7.44
C ASP A 8 -6.64 -33.77 8.77
N VAL A 9 -5.71 -34.04 9.68
CA VAL A 9 -5.70 -33.43 11.00
C VAL A 9 -5.40 -31.97 10.75
N SER A 10 -6.45 -31.14 10.69
CA SER A 10 -6.36 -29.69 10.68
C SER A 10 -5.44 -29.29 11.83
N SER A 11 -4.19 -28.97 11.52
CA SER A 11 -3.28 -28.39 12.50
C SER A 11 -3.89 -27.06 12.92
N ALA A 12 -4.19 -26.92 14.20
CA ALA A 12 -4.77 -25.69 14.75
C ALA A 12 -3.92 -24.49 14.31
N GLU A 13 -4.57 -23.48 13.73
CA GLU A 13 -3.88 -22.28 13.28
C GLU A 13 -3.28 -21.54 14.48
N ARG A 14 -2.00 -21.17 14.38
CA ARG A 14 -1.27 -20.44 15.42
C ARG A 14 -1.32 -18.95 15.13
N LEU A 15 -1.64 -18.17 16.15
CA LEU A 15 -1.76 -16.71 16.07
C LEU A 15 -0.52 -16.04 16.69
N GLU A 16 -0.09 -14.93 16.11
CA GLU A 16 1.03 -14.13 16.63
C GLU A 16 0.76 -12.63 16.41
N VAL A 17 1.20 -11.79 17.35
CA VAL A 17 1.17 -10.33 17.22
C VAL A 17 2.59 -9.76 17.31
N VAL A 18 3.11 -9.30 16.19
CA VAL A 18 4.46 -8.73 16.04
C VAL A 18 4.49 -7.30 16.54
N ARG A 19 5.45 -7.01 17.43
CA ARG A 19 5.62 -5.71 18.10
C ARG A 19 7.04 -5.14 18.03
N SER A 20 8.00 -5.90 17.50
CA SER A 20 9.41 -5.49 17.42
C SER A 20 9.90 -5.46 15.98
N ALA A 21 10.89 -4.60 15.73
CA ALA A 21 11.56 -4.51 14.44
C ALA A 21 12.27 -5.83 14.09
N ASP A 22 12.91 -6.48 15.07
CA ASP A 22 13.61 -7.76 14.86
C ASP A 22 12.65 -8.86 14.39
N ARG A 23 11.45 -8.92 14.99
CA ARG A 23 10.46 -9.92 14.57
C ARG A 23 9.83 -9.56 13.23
N LEU A 24 9.63 -8.27 12.93
CA LEU A 24 9.25 -7.82 11.58
C LEU A 24 10.28 -8.29 10.55
N ALA A 25 11.58 -8.11 10.81
CA ALA A 25 12.63 -8.58 9.91
C ALA A 25 12.63 -10.12 9.77
N ALA A 26 12.46 -10.85 10.88
CA ALA A 26 12.52 -12.31 10.88
C ALA A 26 11.39 -13.02 10.11
N ILE A 27 10.30 -12.33 9.75
CA ILE A 27 9.18 -12.89 8.99
C ILE A 27 9.17 -12.47 7.52
N GLU A 28 10.23 -11.82 7.03
CA GLU A 28 10.31 -11.30 5.66
C GLU A 28 10.00 -12.38 4.62
N ALA A 29 10.72 -13.51 4.68
CA ALA A 29 10.59 -14.58 3.70
C ALA A 29 9.17 -15.16 3.65
N ASP A 30 8.58 -15.46 4.81
CA ASP A 30 7.24 -16.04 4.91
C ASP A 30 6.16 -15.06 4.43
N TRP A 31 6.29 -13.78 4.79
CA TRP A 31 5.36 -12.74 4.34
C TRP A 31 5.48 -12.50 2.85
N MET A 32 6.68 -12.37 2.30
CA MET A 32 6.86 -12.21 0.86
C MET A 32 6.35 -13.45 0.10
N HIS A 33 6.54 -14.67 0.62
CA HIS A 33 5.97 -15.87 0.00
C HIS A 33 4.43 -15.85 0.00
N LEU A 34 3.80 -15.42 1.10
CA LEU A 34 2.35 -15.20 1.15
C LEU A 34 1.92 -14.14 0.12
N TRP A 35 2.60 -13.00 0.08
CA TRP A 35 2.27 -11.87 -0.80
C TRP A 35 2.26 -12.27 -2.28
N HIS A 36 3.29 -12.99 -2.73
CA HIS A 36 3.38 -13.47 -4.12
C HIS A 36 2.24 -14.44 -4.47
N ARG A 37 1.90 -15.38 -3.58
CA ARG A 37 0.87 -16.38 -3.88
C ARG A 37 -0.56 -15.85 -3.78
N THR A 38 -0.78 -14.72 -3.11
CA THR A 38 -2.10 -14.08 -2.98
C THR A 38 -2.32 -12.92 -3.94
N ASP A 39 -1.33 -12.58 -4.78
CA ASP A 39 -1.37 -11.42 -5.69
C ASP A 39 -1.74 -10.12 -4.95
N GLY A 40 -1.08 -9.89 -3.81
CA GLY A 40 -1.33 -8.72 -2.96
C GLY A 40 -0.86 -7.42 -3.62
N LEU A 41 -1.48 -6.28 -3.28
CA LEU A 41 -0.91 -4.99 -3.68
C LEU A 41 0.42 -4.78 -2.96
N ILE A 42 1.31 -3.98 -3.56
CA ILE A 42 2.61 -3.66 -2.96
C ILE A 42 2.46 -3.10 -1.53
N PHE A 43 1.36 -2.39 -1.25
CA PHE A 43 1.09 -1.77 0.04
C PHE A 43 0.90 -2.76 1.20
N GLN A 44 0.58 -4.03 0.92
CA GLN A 44 0.52 -5.08 1.93
C GLN A 44 1.78 -5.96 1.98
N SER A 45 2.78 -5.70 1.13
CA SER A 45 4.05 -6.44 1.13
C SER A 45 4.90 -6.11 2.35
N HIS A 46 5.72 -7.07 2.78
CA HIS A 46 6.72 -6.82 3.82
C HIS A 46 7.72 -5.74 3.39
N ALA A 47 8.19 -5.77 2.14
CA ALA A 47 9.15 -4.81 1.62
C ALA A 47 8.67 -3.36 1.78
N TRP A 48 7.39 -3.09 1.50
CA TRP A 48 6.79 -1.77 1.67
C TRP A 48 6.71 -1.34 3.13
N ILE A 49 6.19 -2.22 4.00
CA ILE A 49 6.03 -1.94 5.43
C ILE A 49 7.39 -1.76 6.12
N SER A 50 8.38 -2.58 5.78
CA SER A 50 9.73 -2.52 6.33
C SER A 50 10.50 -1.30 5.84
N ALA A 51 10.37 -0.93 4.56
CA ALA A 51 10.95 0.31 4.02
C ALA A 51 10.39 1.55 4.71
N TRP A 52 9.07 1.59 4.93
CA TRP A 52 8.45 2.65 5.72
C TRP A 52 8.93 2.66 7.18
N TRP A 53 8.89 1.51 7.85
CA TRP A 53 9.22 1.43 9.28
C TRP A 53 10.66 1.84 9.59
N SER A 54 11.60 1.54 8.68
CA SER A 54 13.01 1.91 8.83
C SER A 54 13.28 3.40 8.59
N THR A 55 12.40 4.12 7.89
CA THR A 55 12.65 5.48 7.41
C THR A 55 11.67 6.55 7.91
N VAL A 56 10.55 6.17 8.51
CA VAL A 56 9.54 7.12 8.98
C VAL A 56 10.10 8.01 10.10
N ALA A 57 9.97 9.33 9.95
CA ALA A 57 10.59 10.30 10.85
C ALA A 57 10.00 10.27 12.28
N ASP A 58 8.72 9.97 12.42
CA ASP A 58 8.01 9.92 13.70
C ASP A 58 7.91 8.49 14.28
N ARG A 59 8.88 7.62 13.97
CA ARG A 59 8.89 6.21 14.41
C ARG A 59 8.72 6.07 15.93
N ASP A 60 9.33 6.95 16.72
CA ASP A 60 9.25 6.93 18.19
C ASP A 60 7.83 7.24 18.72
N GLN A 61 6.95 7.76 17.88
CA GLN A 61 5.53 7.98 18.18
C GLN A 61 4.65 6.82 17.69
N ARG A 62 5.27 5.71 17.25
CA ARG A 62 4.60 4.57 16.65
C ARG A 62 5.00 3.26 17.33
N ALA A 63 4.13 2.26 17.23
CA ALA A 63 4.40 0.90 17.66
C ALA A 63 3.83 -0.10 16.64
N LEU A 64 4.59 -1.14 16.32
CA LEU A 64 4.12 -2.23 15.46
C LEU A 64 2.99 -3.01 16.14
N ARG A 65 1.99 -3.39 15.34
CA ARG A 65 0.87 -4.21 15.78
C ARG A 65 0.41 -5.15 14.66
N ILE A 66 1.33 -5.97 14.16
CA ILE A 66 1.06 -6.80 12.98
C ILE A 66 0.57 -8.16 13.43
N GLY A 67 -0.66 -8.52 13.05
CA GLY A 67 -1.22 -9.84 13.32
C GLY A 67 -0.81 -10.86 12.27
N LEU A 68 -0.47 -12.06 12.69
CA LEU A 68 -0.09 -13.18 11.83
C LEU A 68 -0.97 -14.40 12.14
N VAL A 69 -1.33 -15.15 11.11
CA VAL A 69 -1.95 -16.48 11.23
C VAL A 69 -1.07 -17.48 10.52
N TRP A 70 -0.70 -18.55 11.22
CA TRP A 70 0.14 -19.64 10.73
C TRP A 70 -0.66 -20.93 10.68
N ASN A 71 -0.53 -21.68 9.58
CA ASN A 71 -0.99 -23.06 9.49
C ASN A 71 0.26 -23.96 9.46
N GLY A 72 0.58 -24.59 10.59
CA GLY A 72 1.90 -25.18 10.82
C GLY A 72 2.99 -24.12 10.73
N ASP A 73 3.98 -24.35 9.87
CA ASP A 73 5.08 -23.41 9.59
C ASP A 73 4.76 -22.43 8.45
N ARG A 74 3.58 -22.54 7.82
CA ARG A 74 3.21 -21.70 6.68
C ARG A 74 2.41 -20.50 7.15
N LEU A 75 2.88 -19.29 6.84
CA LEU A 75 2.10 -18.08 7.03
C LEU A 75 0.91 -18.05 6.06
N VAL A 76 -0.30 -17.85 6.58
CA VAL A 76 -1.56 -17.86 5.82
C VAL A 76 -2.33 -16.55 5.90
N ALA A 77 -2.03 -15.67 6.87
CA ALA A 77 -2.57 -14.31 6.86
C ALA A 77 -1.66 -13.29 7.56
N VAL A 78 -1.75 -12.04 7.13
CA VAL A 78 -1.11 -10.88 7.75
C VAL A 78 -2.09 -9.72 7.87
N VAL A 79 -2.13 -9.11 9.05
CA VAL A 79 -2.90 -7.91 9.38
C VAL A 79 -1.91 -6.77 9.68
N PRO A 80 -1.48 -5.99 8.67
CA PRO A 80 -0.37 -5.05 8.81
C PRO A 80 -0.84 -3.73 9.45
N LEU A 81 -0.79 -3.66 10.78
CA LEU A 81 -1.20 -2.47 11.54
C LEU A 81 -0.06 -1.87 12.35
N THR A 82 -0.23 -0.59 12.67
CA THR A 82 0.57 0.13 13.66
C THR A 82 -0.32 0.95 14.58
N ILE A 83 0.21 1.27 15.75
CA ILE A 83 -0.36 2.27 16.64
C ILE A 83 0.44 3.55 16.44
N GLY A 84 -0.22 4.66 16.08
CA GLY A 84 0.40 5.98 15.94
C GLY A 84 -0.22 7.00 16.89
N LYS A 85 0.60 7.90 17.47
CA LYS A 85 0.11 8.97 18.35
C LYS A 85 -0.14 10.27 17.56
N ARG A 86 -1.34 10.83 17.68
CA ARG A 86 -1.74 12.10 17.05
C ARG A 86 -2.54 12.95 18.04
N LYS A 87 -2.07 14.16 18.32
CA LYS A 87 -2.73 15.13 19.22
C LYS A 87 -3.15 14.51 20.58
N GLY A 88 -2.28 13.69 21.17
CA GLY A 88 -2.51 13.03 22.45
C GLY A 88 -3.30 11.72 22.41
N LEU A 89 -3.96 11.40 21.29
CA LEU A 89 -4.69 10.14 21.09
C LEU A 89 -3.83 9.11 20.35
N ARG A 90 -4.07 7.83 20.62
CA ARG A 90 -3.41 6.70 19.98
C ARG A 90 -4.38 6.02 19.01
N PHE A 91 -3.94 5.87 17.77
CA PHE A 91 -4.74 5.31 16.69
C PHE A 91 -4.16 3.98 16.24
N LEU A 92 -4.95 2.90 16.25
CA LEU A 92 -4.65 1.68 15.51
C LEU A 92 -5.05 1.88 14.05
N GLU A 93 -4.07 1.81 13.15
CA GLU A 93 -4.21 2.12 11.72
C GLU A 93 -3.41 1.16 10.83
N TRP A 94 -3.66 1.18 9.53
CA TRP A 94 -2.80 0.51 8.56
C TRP A 94 -1.35 0.94 8.71
N ALA A 95 -0.44 -0.02 8.72
CA ALA A 95 0.98 0.28 8.65
C ALA A 95 1.26 1.05 7.33
N ALA A 96 2.11 2.07 7.41
CA ALA A 96 2.35 3.00 6.31
C ALA A 96 1.10 3.73 5.75
N SER A 97 0.02 3.90 6.54
CA SER A 97 -1.26 4.51 6.09
C SER A 97 -1.11 5.84 5.34
N SER A 98 -0.14 6.68 5.71
CA SER A 98 0.09 7.99 5.07
C SER A 98 0.82 7.91 3.72
N TYR A 99 1.26 6.72 3.35
CA TYR A 99 2.05 6.44 2.14
C TYR A 99 1.35 5.41 1.23
N THR A 100 0.25 4.82 1.70
CA THR A 100 -0.46 3.72 1.06
C THR A 100 -1.80 4.21 0.50
N ASP A 101 -2.08 3.91 -0.78
CA ASP A 101 -3.36 4.29 -1.39
C ASP A 101 -4.53 3.43 -0.88
N TYR A 102 -4.28 2.13 -0.64
CA TYR A 102 -5.30 1.18 -0.17
C TYR A 102 -4.74 0.25 0.91
N GLY A 103 -5.35 0.29 2.09
CA GLY A 103 -5.07 -0.64 3.19
C GLY A 103 -5.89 -1.92 3.07
N ASP A 104 -5.29 -3.06 3.36
CA ASP A 104 -5.97 -4.35 3.45
C ASP A 104 -5.11 -5.38 4.22
N ILE A 105 -5.68 -6.55 4.48
CA ILE A 105 -4.98 -7.73 4.98
C ILE A 105 -4.47 -8.58 3.80
N LEU A 106 -3.41 -9.36 4.01
CA LEU A 106 -3.10 -10.49 3.15
C LEU A 106 -3.72 -11.75 3.75
N VAL A 107 -4.43 -12.53 2.94
CA VAL A 107 -5.09 -13.74 3.40
C VAL A 107 -5.07 -14.79 2.30
N ALA A 108 -4.55 -15.96 2.61
CA ALA A 108 -4.58 -17.10 1.73
C ALA A 108 -5.96 -17.79 1.77
N PRO A 109 -6.41 -18.43 0.68
CA PRO A 109 -7.72 -19.10 0.62
C PRO A 109 -7.92 -20.16 1.71
N GLU A 110 -6.84 -20.80 2.16
CA GLU A 110 -6.85 -21.84 3.20
C GLU A 110 -6.95 -21.30 4.63
N CYS A 111 -6.82 -19.99 4.85
CA CYS A 111 -6.93 -19.39 6.18
C CYS A 111 -8.38 -19.45 6.68
N SER A 112 -8.61 -19.97 7.88
CA SER A 112 -9.96 -20.00 8.44
C SER A 112 -10.44 -18.60 8.83
N LEU A 113 -11.74 -18.37 8.69
CA LEU A 113 -12.35 -17.11 9.13
C LEU A 113 -12.23 -16.92 10.65
N SER A 114 -12.35 -18.01 11.42
CA SER A 114 -12.19 -17.99 12.88
C SER A 114 -10.81 -17.51 13.28
N ALA A 115 -9.73 -18.01 12.67
CA ALA A 115 -8.38 -17.57 13.02
C ALA A 115 -8.13 -16.09 12.68
N LEU A 116 -8.73 -15.59 11.60
CA LEU A 116 -8.68 -14.16 11.25
C LEU A 116 -9.44 -13.29 12.27
N GLN A 117 -10.58 -13.77 12.76
CA GLN A 117 -11.35 -13.09 13.81
C GLN A 117 -10.61 -13.14 15.15
N ASP A 118 -9.97 -14.27 15.47
CA ASP A 118 -9.22 -14.46 16.71
C ASP A 118 -7.95 -13.60 16.73
N VAL A 119 -7.20 -13.49 15.62
CA VAL A 119 -6.03 -12.60 15.57
C VAL A 119 -6.45 -11.13 15.69
N TRP A 120 -7.59 -10.74 15.11
CA TRP A 120 -8.15 -9.41 15.29
C TRP A 120 -8.56 -9.15 16.74
N ALA A 121 -9.24 -10.10 17.38
CA ALA A 121 -9.58 -10.03 18.79
C ALA A 121 -8.33 -9.89 19.66
N GLN A 122 -7.28 -10.70 19.40
CA GLN A 122 -6.01 -10.63 20.13
C GLN A 122 -5.31 -9.26 19.97
N ILE A 123 -5.39 -8.64 18.79
CA ILE A 123 -4.90 -7.27 18.56
C ILE A 123 -5.67 -6.26 19.42
N CYS A 124 -6.99 -6.38 19.46
CA CYS A 124 -7.88 -5.50 20.21
C CYS A 124 -7.69 -5.64 21.73
N ASP A 125 -7.68 -6.87 22.23
CA ASP A 125 -7.55 -7.21 23.65
C ASP A 125 -6.19 -6.79 24.22
N ALA A 126 -5.15 -6.86 23.39
CA ALA A 126 -3.84 -6.34 23.75
C ALA A 126 -3.80 -4.81 23.93
N GLY A 127 -4.82 -4.09 23.45
CA GLY A 127 -5.00 -2.66 23.65
C GLY A 127 -3.79 -1.81 23.24
N GLY A 128 -3.63 -0.67 23.92
CA GLY A 128 -2.56 0.31 23.66
C GLY A 128 -2.94 1.41 22.67
N PHE A 129 -4.21 1.47 22.26
CA PHE A 129 -4.77 2.52 21.42
C PHE A 129 -6.12 2.98 21.98
N ASP A 130 -6.54 4.17 21.57
CA ASP A 130 -7.81 4.79 21.99
C ASP A 130 -8.87 4.68 20.88
N ILE A 131 -8.43 4.70 19.62
CA ILE A 131 -9.29 4.65 18.43
C ILE A 131 -8.71 3.66 17.42
N ALA A 132 -9.53 2.79 16.85
CA ALA A 132 -9.19 2.05 15.64
C ALA A 132 -9.75 2.78 14.41
N PHE A 133 -8.88 3.17 13.48
CA PHE A 133 -9.24 3.93 12.29
C PHE A 133 -8.61 3.31 11.04
N LEU A 134 -9.41 2.49 10.36
CA LEU A 134 -8.99 1.73 9.18
C LEU A 134 -9.72 2.30 7.96
N ASN A 135 -9.07 3.25 7.28
CA ASN A 135 -9.59 3.94 6.09
C ASN A 135 -8.97 3.35 4.80
N HIS A 136 -9.29 3.97 3.66
CA HIS A 136 -8.76 3.59 2.34
C HIS A 136 -9.01 2.11 1.97
N LEU A 137 -10.20 1.61 2.32
CA LEU A 137 -10.61 0.25 1.98
C LEU A 137 -11.26 0.20 0.62
N LEU A 138 -10.81 -0.73 -0.22
CA LEU A 138 -11.53 -1.06 -1.44
C LEU A 138 -12.90 -1.71 -1.12
N PRO A 139 -13.88 -1.60 -2.02
CA PRO A 139 -15.16 -2.29 -1.85
C PRO A 139 -15.01 -3.80 -1.62
N GLY A 140 -14.05 -4.44 -2.31
CA GLY A 140 -13.75 -5.87 -2.19
C GLY A 140 -12.63 -6.22 -1.20
N ALA A 141 -12.19 -5.31 -0.33
CA ALA A 141 -11.07 -5.53 0.58
C ALA A 141 -11.30 -6.76 1.47
N ALA A 142 -10.28 -7.63 1.59
CA ALA A 142 -10.35 -8.88 2.32
C ALA A 142 -10.66 -8.68 3.81
N VAL A 143 -10.20 -7.56 4.39
CA VAL A 143 -10.44 -7.20 5.78
C VAL A 143 -11.93 -7.10 6.13
N ARG A 144 -12.82 -6.89 5.15
CA ARG A 144 -14.27 -6.84 5.41
C ARG A 144 -14.81 -8.14 6.01
N LYS A 145 -14.14 -9.28 5.77
CA LYS A 145 -14.48 -10.59 6.34
C LYS A 145 -14.40 -10.58 7.87
N ILE A 146 -13.47 -9.82 8.46
CA ILE A 146 -13.25 -9.78 9.92
C ILE A 146 -14.08 -8.74 10.66
N PHE A 147 -14.66 -7.75 9.97
CA PHE A 147 -15.41 -6.65 10.60
C PHE A 147 -16.92 -6.89 10.69
N THR A 148 -17.36 -8.15 10.65
CA THR A 148 -18.79 -8.46 10.71
C THR A 148 -19.37 -8.13 12.10
N PRO A 149 -20.51 -7.43 12.20
CA PRO A 149 -21.03 -6.89 13.47
C PRO A 149 -21.34 -7.91 14.57
N ASP A 150 -21.58 -9.17 14.18
CA ASP A 150 -22.19 -10.19 15.05
C ASP A 150 -21.19 -11.18 15.67
N THR A 151 -19.88 -11.02 15.42
CA THR A 151 -18.88 -12.04 15.75
C THR A 151 -17.87 -11.66 16.84
N SER A 152 -17.92 -10.44 17.40
CA SER A 152 -16.94 -10.02 18.42
C SER A 152 -17.58 -9.32 19.63
N GLY A 153 -17.24 -9.79 20.83
CA GLY A 153 -17.55 -9.13 22.12
C GLY A 153 -16.65 -7.93 22.45
N GLY A 154 -15.84 -7.48 21.48
CA GLY A 154 -14.82 -6.44 21.63
C GLY A 154 -15.07 -5.18 20.81
N ILE A 155 -14.01 -4.60 20.24
CA ILE A 155 -14.06 -3.33 19.49
C ILE A 155 -14.90 -3.50 18.22
N ARG A 156 -16.03 -2.78 18.17
CA ARG A 156 -16.92 -2.74 17.01
C ARG A 156 -16.53 -1.61 16.06
N LEU A 157 -15.98 -1.96 14.91
CA LEU A 157 -15.76 -1.00 13.84
C LEU A 157 -17.09 -0.61 13.20
N ARG A 158 -17.30 0.69 13.03
CA ARG A 158 -18.47 1.21 12.31
C ARG A 158 -18.03 1.59 10.90
N PRO A 159 -18.69 1.06 9.86
CA PRO A 159 -18.46 1.51 8.50
C PRO A 159 -18.67 3.02 8.41
N ASN A 160 -17.69 3.72 7.85
CA ASN A 160 -17.85 5.11 7.45
C ASN A 160 -17.77 5.16 5.92
N HIS A 161 -18.83 5.63 5.28
CA HIS A 161 -18.87 5.75 3.84
C HIS A 161 -18.37 7.14 3.44
N ARG A 162 -17.19 7.16 2.83
CA ARG A 162 -16.67 8.32 2.12
C ARG A 162 -16.56 7.98 0.65
N GLU A 163 -17.08 8.85 -0.21
CA GLU A 163 -16.85 8.75 -1.64
C GLU A 163 -15.47 9.34 -1.97
N GLU A 164 -14.64 8.55 -2.65
CA GLU A 164 -13.39 9.00 -3.23
C GLU A 164 -13.32 8.59 -4.70
N VAL A 165 -12.75 9.46 -5.54
CA VAL A 165 -12.60 9.20 -6.97
C VAL A 165 -11.29 8.44 -7.20
N SER A 166 -11.40 7.19 -7.69
CA SER A 166 -10.27 6.42 -8.18
C SER A 166 -10.32 6.36 -9.71
N TYR A 167 -9.33 6.96 -10.37
CA TYR A 167 -9.16 6.82 -11.82
C TYR A 167 -8.34 5.57 -12.10
N ARG A 168 -9.00 4.52 -12.57
CA ARG A 168 -8.34 3.28 -13.01
C ARG A 168 -8.51 3.15 -14.52
N VAL A 169 -7.40 2.93 -15.20
CA VAL A 169 -7.44 2.46 -16.59
C VAL A 169 -7.50 0.95 -16.52
N ALA A 170 -8.71 0.40 -16.70
CA ALA A 170 -8.96 -1.04 -16.68
C ALA A 170 -9.83 -1.40 -17.89
N GLY A 171 -9.38 -2.38 -18.67
CA GLY A 171 -10.07 -2.83 -19.87
C GLY A 171 -9.15 -3.59 -20.81
N GLN A 172 -9.74 -4.20 -21.83
CA GLN A 172 -9.04 -5.03 -22.79
C GLN A 172 -8.59 -4.17 -23.98
N TRP A 173 -7.52 -3.39 -23.79
CA TRP A 173 -6.87 -2.67 -24.89
C TRP A 173 -5.47 -3.22 -25.10
N GLU A 174 -5.12 -3.42 -26.37
CA GLU A 174 -3.78 -3.91 -26.76
C GLU A 174 -2.70 -2.82 -26.61
N SER A 175 -3.09 -1.54 -26.57
CA SER A 175 -2.16 -0.42 -26.42
C SER A 175 -2.85 0.84 -25.89
N GLY A 176 -2.05 1.78 -25.39
CA GLY A 176 -2.52 3.12 -25.04
C GLY A 176 -3.14 3.89 -26.22
N ALA A 177 -2.71 3.61 -27.45
CA ALA A 177 -3.28 4.20 -28.66
C ALA A 177 -4.70 3.67 -28.94
N ALA A 178 -4.92 2.36 -28.76
CA ALA A 178 -6.23 1.74 -28.88
C ALA A 178 -7.19 2.30 -27.81
N TRP A 179 -6.75 2.37 -26.55
CA TRP A 179 -7.50 3.02 -25.48
C TRP A 179 -7.85 4.48 -25.82
N PHE A 180 -6.88 5.24 -26.33
CA PHE A 180 -7.07 6.66 -26.65
C PHE A 180 -8.05 6.88 -27.81
N ALA A 181 -8.06 5.98 -28.80
CA ALA A 181 -8.97 6.06 -29.96
C ALA A 181 -10.44 5.93 -29.55
N GLU A 182 -10.74 5.16 -28.51
CA GLU A 182 -12.10 4.98 -27.97
C GLU A 182 -12.57 6.15 -27.09
N GLN A 183 -11.66 7.03 -26.65
CA GLN A 183 -12.04 8.18 -25.83
C GLN A 183 -12.89 9.17 -26.61
N SER A 184 -13.75 9.94 -25.94
CA SER A 184 -14.64 10.90 -26.60
C SER A 184 -13.89 11.89 -27.52
N LYS A 185 -14.53 12.36 -28.60
CA LYS A 185 -13.96 13.38 -29.50
C LYS A 185 -13.44 14.60 -28.73
N LYS A 186 -14.17 15.04 -27.70
CA LYS A 186 -13.80 16.14 -26.82
C LYS A 186 -12.52 15.83 -26.05
N THR A 187 -12.42 14.65 -25.43
CA THR A 187 -11.22 14.19 -24.71
C THR A 187 -10.01 14.17 -25.63
N ARG A 188 -10.14 13.55 -26.81
CA ARG A 188 -9.04 13.46 -27.78
C ARG A 188 -8.60 14.83 -28.29
N GLN A 189 -9.54 15.75 -28.53
CA GLN A 189 -9.24 17.12 -28.95
C GLN A 189 -8.54 17.91 -27.85
N ASN A 190 -9.01 17.81 -26.60
CA ASN A 190 -8.40 18.47 -25.45
C ASN A 190 -6.97 17.99 -25.22
N TYR A 191 -6.73 16.67 -25.30
CA TYR A 191 -5.38 16.10 -25.22
C TYR A 191 -4.45 16.66 -26.30
N ARG A 192 -4.86 16.61 -27.57
CA ARG A 192 -4.04 17.13 -28.69
C ARG A 192 -3.75 18.63 -28.58
N ARG A 193 -4.72 19.42 -28.10
CA ARG A 193 -4.52 20.84 -27.81
C ARG A 193 -3.48 21.04 -26.72
N GLY A 194 -3.57 20.28 -25.62
CA GLY A 194 -2.60 20.33 -24.53
C GLY A 194 -1.18 19.97 -25.00
N VAL A 195 -1.04 18.91 -25.80
CA VAL A 195 0.25 18.54 -26.41
C VAL A 195 0.80 19.67 -27.28
N LYS A 196 -0.02 20.25 -28.17
CA LYS A 196 0.40 21.38 -29.01
C LYS A 196 0.87 22.58 -28.18
N THR A 197 0.14 22.94 -27.12
CA THR A 197 0.53 24.04 -26.23
C THR A 197 1.85 23.75 -25.50
N LEU A 198 2.14 22.49 -25.17
CA LEU A 198 3.44 22.11 -24.62
C LEU A 198 4.55 22.24 -25.69
N GLU A 199 4.29 21.80 -26.93
CA GLU A 199 5.24 21.91 -28.05
C GLU A 199 5.55 23.37 -28.42
N GLU A 200 4.64 24.32 -28.16
CA GLU A 200 4.89 25.75 -28.31
C GLU A 200 5.95 26.29 -27.30
N ALA A 201 6.16 25.58 -26.19
CA ALA A 201 7.13 25.97 -25.16
C ALA A 201 8.54 25.41 -25.41
N GLY A 202 8.70 24.41 -26.28
CA GLY A 202 9.98 23.77 -26.59
C GLY A 202 9.84 22.34 -27.11
N GLY A 203 10.97 21.67 -27.35
CA GLY A 203 11.02 20.27 -27.77
C GLY A 203 10.55 19.33 -26.66
N ILE A 204 9.35 18.77 -26.80
CA ILE A 204 8.74 17.89 -25.79
C ILE A 204 9.11 16.43 -26.02
N LYS A 205 9.50 15.75 -24.93
CA LYS A 205 9.70 14.29 -24.91
C LYS A 205 8.96 13.69 -23.71
N PHE A 206 8.07 12.74 -23.98
CA PHE A 206 7.40 11.95 -22.96
C PHE A 206 7.90 10.51 -23.06
N ARG A 207 8.46 9.97 -21.98
CA ARG A 207 9.08 8.64 -22.00
C ARG A 207 8.91 7.92 -20.67
N LEU A 208 8.89 6.59 -20.74
CA LEU A 208 9.14 5.74 -19.58
C LEU A 208 10.64 5.84 -19.25
N LEU A 209 10.97 6.00 -17.97
CA LEU A 209 12.34 5.95 -17.48
C LEU A 209 12.91 4.55 -17.69
N ALA A 210 14.08 4.43 -18.30
CA ALA A 210 14.68 3.14 -18.56
C ALA A 210 15.19 2.50 -17.24
N PRO A 211 15.19 1.15 -17.12
CA PRO A 211 15.62 0.47 -15.89
C PRO A 211 17.07 0.74 -15.45
N ASP A 212 17.94 1.13 -16.39
CA ASP A 212 19.35 1.43 -16.17
C ASP A 212 19.62 2.91 -15.87
N GLU A 213 18.62 3.78 -16.00
CA GLU A 213 18.74 5.20 -15.66
C GLU A 213 18.75 5.41 -14.14
N PRO A 214 19.61 6.31 -13.62
CA PRO A 214 19.67 6.58 -12.19
C PRO A 214 18.37 7.22 -11.69
N LEU A 215 17.79 6.64 -10.62
CA LEU A 215 16.57 7.15 -10.02
C LEU A 215 16.77 8.48 -9.27
N GLN A 216 17.93 8.71 -8.67
CA GLN A 216 18.15 9.84 -7.76
C GLN A 216 17.85 11.21 -8.40
N PRO A 217 18.35 11.56 -9.61
CA PRO A 217 18.03 12.85 -10.24
C PRO A 217 16.53 13.02 -10.53
N VAL A 218 15.84 11.92 -10.83
CA VAL A 218 14.39 11.91 -11.09
C VAL A 218 13.62 12.16 -9.80
N LEU A 219 14.01 11.52 -8.70
CA LEU A 219 13.40 11.72 -7.38
C LEU A 219 13.67 13.12 -6.81
N ASP A 220 14.87 13.66 -7.04
CA ASP A 220 15.21 15.04 -6.67
C ASP A 220 14.30 16.02 -7.41
N ARG A 221 14.12 15.79 -8.72
CA ARG A 221 13.24 16.63 -9.53
C ARG A 221 11.78 16.51 -9.11
N LEU A 222 11.27 15.29 -8.95
CA LEU A 222 9.92 15.02 -8.46
C LEU A 222 9.67 15.76 -7.13
N SER A 223 10.61 15.65 -6.19
CA SER A 223 10.54 16.31 -4.89
C SER A 223 10.52 17.83 -5.02
N ALA A 224 11.39 18.41 -5.84
CA ALA A 224 11.42 19.85 -6.08
C ALA A 224 10.11 20.36 -6.70
N LEU A 225 9.56 19.65 -7.71
CA LEU A 225 8.27 19.98 -8.31
C LEU A 225 7.14 19.92 -7.27
N LYS A 226 7.10 18.86 -6.48
CA LYS A 226 6.04 18.63 -5.51
C LYS A 226 6.09 19.62 -4.34
N ARG A 227 7.28 19.96 -3.84
CA ARG A 227 7.45 20.98 -2.79
C ARG A 227 6.94 22.35 -3.24
N ARG A 228 7.26 22.78 -4.47
CA ARG A 228 6.72 24.03 -5.03
C ARG A 228 5.19 24.03 -5.05
N TRP A 229 4.60 22.95 -5.56
CA TRP A 229 3.15 22.79 -5.58
C TRP A 229 2.52 22.80 -4.17
N LEU A 230 3.17 22.14 -3.19
CA LEU A 230 2.71 22.11 -1.79
C LEU A 230 2.72 23.52 -1.18
N ALA A 231 3.79 24.28 -1.40
CA ALA A 231 3.91 25.67 -0.93
C ALA A 231 2.82 26.57 -1.53
N GLU A 232 2.62 26.52 -2.85
CA GLU A 232 1.57 27.27 -3.55
C GLU A 232 0.16 26.94 -3.02
N ARG A 233 -0.06 25.68 -2.65
CA ARG A 233 -1.36 25.20 -2.13
C ARG A 233 -1.50 25.28 -0.61
N LYS A 234 -0.49 25.78 0.10
CA LYS A 234 -0.44 25.82 1.59
C LYS A 234 -0.72 24.45 2.20
N ARG A 235 -0.07 23.41 1.66
CA ARG A 235 -0.17 22.02 2.11
C ARG A 235 1.21 21.51 2.53
N GLU A 236 1.21 20.49 3.37
CA GLU A 236 2.42 19.83 3.86
C GLU A 236 2.39 18.34 3.50
N SER A 237 3.57 17.73 3.37
CA SER A 237 3.71 16.30 3.15
C SER A 237 5.07 15.82 3.67
N GLN A 238 5.04 14.92 4.66
CA GLN A 238 6.24 14.28 5.22
C GLN A 238 7.01 13.47 4.16
N LEU A 239 6.32 12.97 3.13
CA LEU A 239 6.95 12.20 2.04
C LEU A 239 7.93 13.06 1.22
N PHE A 240 7.66 14.36 1.10
CA PHE A 240 8.46 15.29 0.32
C PHE A 240 9.23 16.26 1.20
N GLU A 241 9.44 15.94 2.48
CA GLU A 241 10.33 16.72 3.33
C GLU A 241 11.77 16.65 2.80
N GLU A 242 12.54 17.72 2.96
CA GLU A 242 13.92 17.77 2.44
C GLU A 242 14.84 16.87 3.26
N GLY A 243 15.62 16.03 2.58
CA GLY A 243 16.50 15.04 3.21
C GLY A 243 15.80 13.81 3.81
N ALA A 244 14.46 13.73 3.76
CA ALA A 244 13.74 12.57 4.28
C ALA A 244 13.99 11.31 3.42
N PRO A 245 14.41 10.17 4.02
CA PRO A 245 14.77 8.97 3.26
C PRO A 245 13.56 8.15 2.78
N VAL A 246 12.36 8.44 3.30
CA VAL A 246 11.16 7.61 3.10
C VAL A 246 10.76 7.49 1.63
N LEU A 247 10.81 8.56 0.84
CA LEU A 247 10.47 8.49 -0.59
C LEU A 247 11.39 7.54 -1.34
N ALA A 248 12.70 7.67 -1.13
CA ALA A 248 13.69 6.83 -1.79
C ALA A 248 13.52 5.34 -1.41
N ALA A 249 13.31 5.05 -0.12
CA ALA A 249 13.11 3.69 0.36
C ALA A 249 11.83 3.04 -0.19
N LEU A 250 10.74 3.80 -0.28
CA LEU A 250 9.48 3.32 -0.87
C LEU A 250 9.60 3.10 -2.39
N VAL A 251 10.30 3.98 -3.10
CA VAL A 251 10.58 3.81 -4.53
C VAL A 251 11.47 2.59 -4.77
N GLU A 252 12.48 2.37 -3.92
CA GLU A 252 13.31 1.16 -3.99
C GLU A 252 12.49 -0.11 -3.72
N ALA A 253 11.52 -0.09 -2.80
CA ALA A 253 10.60 -1.21 -2.59
C ALA A 253 9.77 -1.50 -3.85
N LEU A 254 9.24 -0.48 -4.53
CA LEU A 254 8.53 -0.64 -5.80
C LEU A 254 9.44 -1.19 -6.91
N ALA A 255 10.68 -0.70 -6.99
CA ALA A 255 11.66 -1.12 -8.00
C ALA A 255 12.04 -2.59 -7.81
N ARG A 256 12.38 -3.01 -6.59
CA ARG A 256 12.74 -4.40 -6.27
C ARG A 256 11.58 -5.36 -6.50
N ALA A 257 10.34 -4.91 -6.30
CA ALA A 257 9.14 -5.70 -6.60
C ALA A 257 8.79 -5.73 -8.11
N GLY A 258 9.48 -4.98 -8.96
CA GLY A 258 9.23 -4.96 -10.41
C GLY A 258 7.93 -4.26 -10.82
N VAL A 259 7.37 -3.42 -9.93
CA VAL A 259 6.08 -2.73 -10.17
C VAL A 259 6.23 -1.22 -10.38
N LEU A 260 7.45 -0.69 -10.23
CA LEU A 260 7.75 0.72 -10.45
C LEU A 260 7.73 1.08 -11.94
N HIS A 261 6.92 2.09 -12.30
CA HIS A 261 6.96 2.73 -13.61
C HIS A 261 7.02 4.24 -13.40
N ILE A 262 8.06 4.88 -13.91
CA ILE A 262 8.22 6.34 -13.83
C ILE A 262 8.15 6.91 -15.24
N PHE A 263 7.24 7.84 -15.46
CA PHE A 263 7.14 8.56 -16.71
C PHE A 263 7.73 9.95 -16.54
N VAL A 264 8.53 10.40 -17.50
CA VAL A 264 9.17 11.71 -17.45
C VAL A 264 8.69 12.52 -18.65
N LEU A 265 8.31 13.77 -18.39
CA LEU A 265 8.05 14.78 -19.40
C LEU A 265 9.22 15.76 -19.40
N GLU A 266 9.90 15.87 -20.53
CA GLU A 266 11.04 16.76 -20.75
C GLU A 266 10.66 17.86 -21.75
N CYS A 267 11.12 19.09 -21.51
CA CYS A 267 11.04 20.22 -22.44
C CYS A 267 12.46 20.75 -22.65
N ASP A 268 12.95 20.71 -23.89
CA ASP A 268 14.34 21.07 -24.25
C ASP A 268 15.39 20.38 -23.35
N GLY A 269 15.13 19.11 -23.02
CA GLY A 269 16.00 18.29 -22.17
C GLY A 269 15.84 18.51 -20.65
N ALA A 270 15.05 19.50 -20.23
CA ALA A 270 14.75 19.70 -18.81
C ALA A 270 13.50 18.90 -18.39
N MET A 271 13.61 18.08 -17.34
CA MET A 271 12.47 17.38 -16.76
C MET A 271 11.46 18.39 -16.17
N VAL A 272 10.28 18.51 -16.75
CA VAL A 272 9.21 19.44 -16.32
C VAL A 272 8.08 18.74 -15.57
N ALA A 273 7.93 17.42 -15.74
CA ALA A 273 7.06 16.58 -14.92
C ALA A 273 7.66 15.17 -14.76
N VAL A 274 7.30 14.53 -13.64
CA VAL A 274 7.61 13.14 -13.25
C VAL A 274 6.33 12.53 -12.71
#